data_AF-W4RNG9-F1
#
_entry.id   AF-W4RNG9-F1
#
_cell.length_a   1.000
_cell.length_b   1.000
_cell.length_c   1.000
_cell.angle_alpha   90.00
_cell.angle_beta   90.00
_cell.angle_gamma   90.00
#
_symmetry.space_group_name_H-M   'P 1'
#
loop_
_entity.id
_entity.type
_entity.pdbx_description
1 polymer ?
#
loop_
_entity_poly.entity_id
_entity_poly.type
_entity_poly.pdbx_seq_one_letter_code
_entity_poly.pdbx_strand_id
1 'polypeptide(L)'
;MVFKMNEAIEILERTPGTLKTLLSGLSEGWVSSNEGEGTWNPSEVIGHLIDGGKYNWIPRLNIMLAETDDKSFPAFDRFSHLKDYAHLTIEEKLSEFSSLRKEKV
;
A
#
# COMPACT_ATOMS: atom_id res chain seq x y z
N MET A 1 -16.86 17.62 0.16
CA MET A 1 -15.85 17.82 1.23
C MET A 1 -14.66 18.52 0.59
N VAL A 2 -14.07 19.52 1.23
CA VAL A 2 -12.89 20.24 0.71
C VAL A 2 -11.64 19.55 1.24
N PHE A 3 -10.68 19.23 0.37
CA PHE A 3 -9.42 18.60 0.76
C PHE A 3 -8.61 19.53 1.68
N LYS A 4 -8.08 18.99 2.76
CA LYS A 4 -7.13 19.66 3.65
C LYS A 4 -5.95 18.73 3.92
N MET A 5 -4.74 19.26 3.74
CA MET A 5 -3.52 18.46 3.83
C MET A 5 -3.36 17.77 5.18
N ASN A 6 -3.56 18.49 6.29
CA ASN A 6 -3.40 17.93 7.63
C ASN A 6 -4.43 16.80 7.91
N GLU A 7 -5.68 16.97 7.47
CA GLU A 7 -6.71 15.93 7.62
C GLU A 7 -6.39 14.68 6.78
N ALA A 8 -5.75 14.85 5.61
CA ALA A 8 -5.27 13.72 4.82
C ALA A 8 -4.12 12.99 5.54
N ILE A 9 -3.10 13.73 6.02
CA ILE A 9 -1.96 13.18 6.76
C ILE A 9 -2.44 12.35 7.96
N GLU A 10 -3.44 12.82 8.71
CA GLU A 10 -4.00 12.08 9.85
C GLU A 10 -4.44 10.65 9.50
N ILE A 11 -5.09 10.45 8.36
CA ILE A 11 -5.52 9.13 7.88
C ILE A 11 -4.33 8.32 7.38
N LEU A 12 -3.45 8.97 6.63
CA LEU A 12 -2.25 8.38 6.05
C LEU A 12 -1.33 7.77 7.14
N GLU A 13 -1.13 8.47 8.26
CA GLU A 13 -0.32 8.01 9.40
C GLU A 13 -0.98 6.87 10.20
N ARG A 14 -2.30 6.92 10.36
CA ARG A 14 -3.03 5.93 11.17
C ARG A 14 -3.20 4.59 10.47
N THR A 15 -3.30 4.59 9.14
CA THR A 15 -3.62 3.40 8.34
C THR A 15 -2.74 2.18 8.65
N PRO A 16 -1.38 2.27 8.71
CA PRO A 16 -0.56 1.10 9.00
C PRO A 16 -0.79 0.54 10.40
N GLY A 17 -0.95 1.41 11.40
CA GLY A 17 -1.24 1.01 12.78
C GLY A 17 -2.59 0.32 12.88
N THR A 18 -3.61 0.87 12.23
CA THR A 18 -4.96 0.28 12.18
C THR A 18 -4.94 -1.11 11.56
N LEU A 19 -4.32 -1.28 10.39
CA LEU A 19 -4.25 -2.58 9.71
C LEU A 19 -3.42 -3.59 10.50
N LYS A 20 -2.33 -3.15 11.13
CA LYS A 20 -1.53 -4.02 11.99
C LYS A 20 -2.33 -4.52 13.20
N THR A 21 -3.00 -3.62 13.90
CA THR A 21 -3.86 -4.01 15.05
C THR A 21 -5.01 -4.92 14.63
N LEU A 22 -5.57 -4.71 13.44
CA LEU A 22 -6.69 -5.50 12.94
C LEU A 22 -6.28 -6.92 12.50
N LEU A 23 -5.15 -7.06 11.80
CA LEU A 23 -4.80 -8.29 11.07
C LEU A 23 -3.74 -9.15 11.76
N SER A 24 -2.92 -8.56 12.64
CA SER A 24 -1.83 -9.29 13.30
C SER A 24 -2.34 -10.37 14.24
N GLY A 25 -1.72 -11.55 14.19
CA GLY A 25 -2.08 -12.70 15.02
C GLY A 25 -3.44 -13.36 14.72
N LEU A 26 -4.15 -12.94 13.67
CA LEU A 26 -5.37 -13.62 13.24
C LEU A 26 -5.06 -15.01 12.67
N SER A 27 -6.05 -15.90 12.72
CA SER A 27 -5.98 -17.22 12.07
C SER A 27 -5.84 -17.09 10.56
N GLU A 28 -5.17 -18.05 9.93
CA GLU A 28 -4.91 -18.07 8.48
C GLU A 28 -6.17 -17.84 7.64
N GLY A 29 -7.31 -18.42 8.02
CA GLY A 29 -8.58 -18.24 7.30
C GLY A 29 -9.00 -16.78 7.14
N TRP A 30 -8.72 -15.90 8.10
CA TRP A 30 -9.06 -14.48 7.99
C TRP A 30 -8.16 -13.73 7.02
N VAL A 31 -6.87 -14.09 6.96
CA VAL A 31 -5.89 -13.37 6.15
C VAL A 31 -5.74 -13.93 4.72
N SER A 32 -6.24 -15.15 4.48
CA SER A 32 -6.23 -15.84 3.18
C SER A 32 -7.58 -15.90 2.47
N SER A 33 -8.70 -15.63 3.17
CA SER A 33 -10.02 -15.56 2.52
C SER A 33 -10.13 -14.34 1.60
N ASN A 34 -10.85 -14.50 0.50
CA ASN A 34 -11.12 -13.43 -0.46
C ASN A 34 -12.62 -13.33 -0.77
N GLU A 35 -13.00 -12.40 -1.65
CA GLU A 35 -14.40 -12.08 -2.00
C GLU A 35 -14.93 -12.92 -3.19
N GLY A 36 -14.23 -13.99 -3.56
CA GLY A 36 -14.55 -14.85 -4.69
C GLY A 36 -13.47 -14.90 -5.77
N GLU A 37 -13.78 -15.54 -6.90
CA GLU A 37 -12.83 -15.77 -7.99
C GLU A 37 -12.25 -14.44 -8.53
N GLY A 38 -10.93 -14.40 -8.68
CA GLY A 38 -10.22 -13.23 -9.21
C GLY A 38 -10.07 -12.05 -8.24
N THR A 39 -10.43 -12.22 -6.96
CA THR A 39 -10.29 -11.19 -5.92
C THR A 39 -9.09 -11.46 -5.01
N TRP A 40 -8.58 -10.39 -4.39
CA TRP A 40 -7.44 -10.47 -3.48
C TRP A 40 -7.88 -10.75 -2.05
N ASN A 41 -7.08 -11.53 -1.33
CA ASN A 41 -7.22 -11.69 0.12
C ASN A 41 -6.55 -10.51 0.87
N PRO A 42 -6.77 -10.36 2.19
CA PRO A 42 -6.13 -9.30 2.97
C PRO A 42 -4.60 -9.25 2.85
N SER A 43 -3.92 -10.40 2.82
CA SER A 43 -2.46 -10.46 2.68
C SER A 43 -1.96 -9.91 1.33
N GLU A 44 -2.68 -10.19 0.26
CA GLU A 44 -2.43 -9.64 -1.08
C GLU A 44 -2.73 -8.14 -1.13
N VAL A 45 -3.83 -7.70 -0.51
CA VAL A 45 -4.16 -6.26 -0.40
C VAL A 45 -3.06 -5.48 0.32
N ILE A 46 -2.47 -6.01 1.41
CA ILE A 46 -1.32 -5.35 2.05
C ILE A 46 -0.13 -5.27 1.08
N GLY A 47 0.15 -6.34 0.33
CA GLY A 47 1.17 -6.32 -0.72
C GLY A 47 0.92 -5.23 -1.76
N HIS A 48 -0.33 -5.07 -2.21
CA HIS A 48 -0.71 -4.03 -3.15
C HIS A 48 -0.53 -2.61 -2.57
N LEU A 49 -0.82 -2.40 -1.28
CA LEU A 49 -0.60 -1.12 -0.61
C LEU A 49 0.89 -0.76 -0.52
N ILE A 50 1.77 -1.75 -0.34
CA ILE A 50 3.23 -1.55 -0.38
C ILE A 50 3.66 -1.07 -1.78
N ASP A 51 3.22 -1.75 -2.84
CA ASP A 51 3.53 -1.33 -4.22
C ASP A 51 3.00 0.07 -4.54
N GLY A 52 1.80 0.40 -4.08
CA GLY A 52 1.24 1.74 -4.20
C GLY A 52 2.14 2.80 -3.56
N GLY A 53 2.67 2.53 -2.36
CA GLY A 53 3.60 3.42 -1.67
C GLY A 53 4.96 3.55 -2.36
N LYS A 54 5.49 2.46 -2.94
CA LYS A 54 6.80 2.44 -3.61
C LYS A 54 6.77 3.10 -4.98
N TYR A 55 5.79 2.75 -5.81
CA TYR A 55 5.85 3.00 -7.26
C TYR A 55 4.76 3.92 -7.77
N ASN A 56 3.74 4.24 -6.97
CA ASN A 56 2.59 5.02 -7.43
C ASN A 56 2.63 6.45 -6.87
N TRP A 57 2.32 6.64 -5.59
CA TRP A 57 1.97 7.97 -5.06
C TRP A 57 3.11 8.99 -5.12
N ILE A 58 4.23 8.70 -4.46
CA ILE A 58 5.36 9.62 -4.36
C ILE A 58 6.08 9.80 -5.70
N PRO A 59 6.34 8.74 -6.50
CA PRO A 59 6.93 8.91 -7.83
C PRO A 59 6.08 9.81 -8.73
N ARG A 60 4.75 9.70 -8.72
CA ARG A 60 3.88 10.57 -9.51
C ARG A 60 3.89 12.01 -9.01
N LEU A 61 3.91 12.22 -7.69
CA LEU A 61 4.05 13.57 -7.13
C LEU A 61 5.37 14.22 -7.59
N ASN A 62 6.47 13.47 -7.59
CA ASN A 62 7.76 13.96 -8.07
C ASN A 62 7.72 14.34 -9.56
N ILE A 63 7.08 13.53 -10.41
CA ILE A 63 6.88 13.86 -11.84
C ILE A 63 6.05 15.14 -11.97
N MET A 64 4.96 15.28 -11.21
CA MET A 64 4.11 16.48 -11.24
C MET A 64 4.88 17.74 -10.84
N LEU A 65 5.82 17.65 -9.88
CA LEU A 65 6.62 18.78 -9.40
C LEU A 65 7.89 19.07 -10.21
N ALA A 66 8.39 18.12 -11.01
CA ALA A 66 9.66 18.27 -11.74
C ALA A 66 9.63 19.40 -12.79
N GLU A 67 10.73 20.11 -13.01
CA GLU A 67 10.81 21.13 -14.06
C GLU A 67 11.21 20.51 -15.41
N THR A 68 10.33 19.68 -15.96
CA THR A 68 10.49 18.99 -17.25
C THR A 68 9.22 19.10 -18.09
N ASP A 69 9.38 19.14 -19.41
CA ASP A 69 8.27 19.15 -20.37
C ASP A 69 7.54 17.80 -20.43
N ASP A 70 8.24 16.69 -20.16
CA ASP A 70 7.63 15.36 -20.12
C ASP A 70 7.12 15.04 -18.71
N LYS A 71 5.78 15.05 -18.58
CA LYS A 71 5.03 14.74 -17.37
C LYS A 71 4.32 13.40 -17.42
N SER A 72 4.73 12.52 -18.34
CA SER A 72 4.11 11.21 -18.52
C SER A 72 4.35 10.33 -17.29
N PHE A 73 3.29 9.70 -16.78
CA PHE A 73 3.44 8.74 -15.69
C PHE A 73 3.88 7.38 -16.23
N PRO A 74 4.86 6.72 -15.59
CA PRO A 74 5.25 5.37 -15.97
C PRO A 74 4.08 4.40 -15.75
N ALA A 75 4.09 3.31 -16.50
CA ALA A 75 3.17 2.20 -16.28
C ALA A 75 3.36 1.66 -14.86
N PHE A 76 2.25 1.38 -14.18
CA PHE A 76 2.22 0.79 -12.86
C PHE A 76 1.71 -0.65 -12.99
N ASP A 77 2.57 -1.61 -12.69
CA ASP A 77 2.16 -3.01 -12.61
C ASP A 77 1.28 -3.19 -11.37
N ARG A 78 0.00 -3.48 -11.60
CA ARG A 78 -0.99 -3.61 -10.52
C ARG A 78 -0.87 -4.96 -9.81
N PHE A 79 -0.21 -5.94 -10.43
CA PHE A 79 -0.19 -7.34 -10.00
C PHE A 79 1.19 -7.83 -9.56
N SER A 80 2.24 -6.99 -9.65
CA SER A 80 3.61 -7.31 -9.19
C SER A 80 3.63 -7.87 -7.77
N HIS A 81 2.86 -7.28 -6.86
CA HIS A 81 2.73 -7.71 -5.47
C HIS A 81 2.39 -9.20 -5.28
N LEU A 82 1.62 -9.81 -6.20
CA LEU A 82 1.24 -11.22 -6.13
C LEU A 82 2.44 -12.15 -6.26
N LYS A 83 3.49 -11.71 -6.97
CA LYS A 83 4.74 -12.44 -7.13
C LYS A 83 5.76 -11.99 -6.09
N ASP A 84 5.94 -10.68 -5.96
CA ASP A 84 7.06 -10.08 -5.23
C ASP A 84 6.94 -10.31 -3.71
N TYR A 85 5.72 -10.48 -3.19
CA TYR A 85 5.47 -10.71 -1.76
C TYR A 85 4.79 -12.05 -1.46
N ALA A 86 4.72 -12.97 -2.43
CA ALA A 86 4.09 -14.28 -2.25
C ALA A 86 4.71 -15.10 -1.10
N HIS A 87 6.01 -14.90 -0.88
CA HIS A 87 6.82 -15.63 0.10
C HIS A 87 6.80 -15.00 1.50
N LEU A 88 6.24 -13.80 1.65
CA LEU A 88 6.20 -13.08 2.92
C LEU A 88 4.94 -13.41 3.71
N THR A 89 5.12 -13.53 5.02
CA THR A 89 4.02 -13.61 5.99
C THR A 89 3.25 -12.29 6.09
N ILE A 90 2.02 -12.32 6.61
CA ILE A 90 1.24 -11.11 6.86
C ILE A 90 1.97 -10.15 7.81
N GLU A 91 2.71 -10.66 8.79
CA GLU A 91 3.46 -9.85 9.76
C GLU A 91 4.62 -9.10 9.10
N GLU A 92 5.36 -9.76 8.20
CA GLU A 92 6.43 -9.13 7.43
C GLU A 92 5.88 -8.03 6.53
N LYS A 93 4.77 -8.29 5.82
CA LYS A 93 4.11 -7.30 4.96
C LYS A 93 3.60 -6.10 5.77
N LEU A 94 2.98 -6.32 6.93
CA LEU A 94 2.51 -5.24 7.82
C LEU A 94 3.67 -4.39 8.35
N SER A 95 4.80 -5.02 8.67
CA SER A 95 6.02 -4.34 9.12
C SER A 95 6.63 -3.49 8.00
N GLU A 96 6.71 -4.05 6.79
CA GLU A 96 7.19 -3.34 5.60
C GLU A 96 6.29 -2.16 5.25
N PHE A 97 4.97 -2.37 5.20
CA PHE A 97 3.99 -1.31 4.95
C PHE A 97 4.10 -0.18 5.98
N SER A 98 4.25 -0.52 7.27
CA SER A 98 4.44 0.46 8.34
C SER A 98 5.73 1.27 8.17
N SER A 99 6.82 0.62 7.80
CA SER A 99 8.12 1.27 7.59
C SER A 99 8.09 2.20 6.39
N LEU A 100 7.56 1.72 5.26
CA LEU A 100 7.37 2.50 4.04
C LEU A 100 6.52 3.73 4.30
N ARG A 101 5.42 3.60 5.05
CA ARG A 101 4.52 4.73 5.30
C ARG A 101 5.16 5.83 6.12
N LYS A 102 5.96 5.48 7.12
CA LYS A 102 6.71 6.45 7.93
C LYS A 102 7.73 7.26 7.14
N GLU A 103 8.24 6.71 6.04
CA GLU A 103 9.16 7.41 5.14
C GLU A 103 8.43 8.36 4.17
N LYS A 104 7.16 8.06 3.85
CA LYS A 104 6.39 8.74 2.79
C LYS A 104 5.31 9.70 3.30
N VAL A 105 5.15 9.83 4.61
CA VAL A 105 4.26 10.82 5.24
C VAL A 105 5.07 11.94 5.85
#